data_AF-A0A0P0NP64-F1
#
_entry.id   AF-A0A0P0NP64-F1
#
_cell.length_a   1.000
_cell.length_b   1.000
_cell.length_c   1.000
_cell.angle_alpha   90.00
_cell.angle_beta   90.00
_cell.angle_gamma   90.00
#
_symmetry.space_group_name_H-M   'P 1'
#
loop_
_entity.id
_entity.type
_entity.pdbx_description
1 polymer ?
#
loop_
_entity_poly.entity_id
_entity_poly.type
_entity_poly.pdbx_seq_one_letter_code
_entity_poly.pdbx_strand_id
1 'polypeptide(L)'
;MTLSACQRETKPVKRFASITGLKADKLATYKGLHAKAWPSVLNKIKDCHIENYSIYLQKINNDYYLFSYFEYSGDDFDGDMKKMAADPDTQRWWKETDPCQQPLPEAAAKKEIWTNMEEVFHTN
;
A
#
# COMPACT_ATOMS: atom_id res chain seq x y z
N MET A 1 19.22 -41.51 -11.60
CA MET A 1 18.30 -40.47 -12.11
C MET A 1 18.17 -39.43 -11.02
N THR A 2 18.89 -38.32 -11.14
CA THR A 2 18.81 -37.19 -10.20
C THR A 2 17.68 -36.27 -10.65
N LEU A 3 16.67 -36.12 -9.79
CA LEU A 3 15.59 -35.14 -9.96
C LEU A 3 16.23 -33.75 -9.93
N SER A 4 16.22 -33.06 -11.07
CA SER A 4 16.56 -31.64 -11.15
C SER A 4 15.45 -30.87 -10.44
N ALA A 5 15.73 -30.36 -9.25
CA ALA A 5 14.87 -29.40 -8.59
C ALA A 5 14.83 -28.15 -9.47
N CYS A 6 13.64 -27.84 -10.00
CA CYS A 6 13.39 -26.61 -10.72
C CYS A 6 13.58 -25.44 -9.73
N GLN A 7 14.80 -24.91 -9.65
CA GLN A 7 15.05 -23.64 -8.97
C GLN A 7 14.22 -22.59 -9.69
N ARG A 8 13.13 -22.14 -9.05
CA ARG A 8 12.43 -20.95 -9.52
C ARG A 8 13.38 -19.78 -9.30
N GLU A 9 13.92 -19.22 -10.36
CA GLU A 9 14.54 -17.90 -10.28
C GLU A 9 13.44 -16.90 -9.88
N THR A 10 13.47 -16.47 -8.63
CA THR A 10 12.61 -15.39 -8.16
C THR A 10 13.16 -14.08 -8.70
N LYS A 11 12.42 -13.41 -9.60
CA LYS A 11 12.75 -12.05 -10.04
C LYS A 11 12.90 -11.17 -8.78
N PRO A 12 13.98 -10.38 -8.64
CA PRO A 12 14.12 -9.47 -7.51
C PRO A 12 12.97 -8.45 -7.53
N VAL A 13 12.22 -8.39 -6.43
CA VAL A 13 11.13 -7.42 -6.22
C VAL A 13 11.64 -6.19 -5.49
N LYS A 14 11.02 -5.03 -5.73
CA LYS A 14 11.24 -3.82 -4.94
C LYS A 14 10.21 -3.78 -3.80
N ARG A 15 10.62 -3.50 -2.57
CA ARG A 15 9.73 -3.40 -1.42
C ARG A 15 9.49 -1.94 -1.08
N PHE A 16 8.26 -1.64 -0.72
CA PHE A 16 7.83 -0.30 -0.34
C PHE A 16 7.10 -0.38 0.99
N ALA A 17 7.45 0.51 1.91
CA ALA A 17 6.75 0.71 3.15
C ALA A 17 6.37 2.18 3.31
N SER A 18 5.21 2.44 3.90
CA SER A 18 4.76 3.80 4.20
C SER A 18 3.89 3.86 5.44
N ILE A 19 3.84 5.05 6.06
CA ILE A 19 3.08 5.29 7.29
C ILE A 19 2.15 6.49 7.12
N THR A 20 0.96 6.41 7.72
CA THR A 20 0.06 7.55 7.92
C THR A 20 -0.70 7.42 9.24
N GLY A 21 -1.28 8.50 9.73
CA GLY A 21 -2.20 8.45 10.85
C GLY A 21 -3.60 7.99 10.42
N LEU A 22 -4.39 7.52 11.38
CA LEU A 22 -5.81 7.21 11.20
C LEU A 22 -6.63 7.99 12.22
N LYS A 23 -7.69 8.65 11.75
CA LYS A 23 -8.59 9.39 12.64
C LYS A 23 -9.35 8.40 13.52
N ALA A 24 -9.35 8.64 14.84
CA ALA A 24 -9.94 7.73 15.81
C ALA A 24 -11.45 7.49 15.56
N ASP A 25 -12.18 8.51 15.13
CA ASP A 25 -13.61 8.45 14.79
C ASP A 25 -13.90 7.69 13.48
N LYS A 26 -12.87 7.40 12.67
CA LYS A 26 -12.98 6.69 11.38
C LYS A 26 -12.42 5.28 11.42
N LEU A 27 -11.96 4.80 12.57
CA LEU A 27 -11.36 3.47 12.73
C LEU A 27 -12.27 2.34 12.22
N ALA A 28 -13.54 2.32 12.64
CA ALA A 28 -14.48 1.29 12.22
C ALA A 28 -14.78 1.37 10.71
N THR A 29 -14.94 2.59 10.18
CA THR A 29 -15.17 2.84 8.76
C THR A 29 -14.00 2.32 7.91
N TYR A 30 -12.77 2.67 8.26
CA TYR A 30 -11.58 2.26 7.51
C TYR A 30 -11.44 0.74 7.44
N LYS A 31 -11.64 0.04 8.56
CA LYS A 31 -11.64 -1.43 8.62
C LYS A 31 -12.77 -2.04 7.79
N GLY A 32 -13.96 -1.45 7.86
CA GLY A 32 -15.12 -1.91 7.09
C GLY A 32 -14.93 -1.77 5.58
N LEU A 33 -14.34 -0.66 5.13
CA LEU A 33 -13.95 -0.44 3.73
C LEU A 33 -12.97 -1.54 3.28
N HIS A 34 -11.84 -1.69 3.97
CA HIS A 34 -10.77 -2.59 3.53
C HIS A 34 -11.15 -4.08 3.62
N ALA A 35 -12.02 -4.47 4.56
CA ALA A 35 -12.57 -5.82 4.61
C ALA A 35 -13.44 -6.17 3.38
N LYS A 36 -13.90 -5.17 2.64
CA LYS A 36 -14.73 -5.28 1.44
C LYS A 36 -14.16 -4.44 0.30
N ALA A 37 -12.83 -4.41 0.18
CA ALA A 37 -12.15 -3.67 -0.87
C ALA A 37 -12.73 -4.05 -2.25
N TRP A 38 -12.95 -3.03 -3.09
CA TRP A 38 -13.65 -3.23 -4.36
C TRP A 38 -12.81 -4.11 -5.30
N PRO A 39 -13.41 -5.13 -5.94
CA PRO A 39 -12.67 -5.99 -6.86
C PRO A 39 -11.95 -5.23 -7.99
N SER A 40 -12.53 -4.14 -8.50
CA SER A 40 -11.89 -3.32 -9.54
C SER A 40 -10.61 -2.63 -9.05
N VAL A 41 -10.59 -2.16 -7.81
CA VAL A 41 -9.39 -1.58 -7.17
C VAL A 41 -8.32 -2.63 -6.95
N LEU A 42 -8.69 -3.82 -6.46
CA LEU A 42 -7.75 -4.93 -6.28
C LEU A 42 -7.14 -5.38 -7.61
N ASN A 43 -7.95 -5.45 -8.67
CA ASN A 43 -7.46 -5.75 -10.01
C ASN A 43 -6.49 -4.66 -10.50
N LYS A 44 -6.81 -3.38 -10.28
CA LYS A 44 -5.92 -2.27 -10.66
C LYS A 44 -4.58 -2.32 -9.92
N ILE A 45 -4.58 -2.64 -8.63
CA ILE A 45 -3.35 -2.85 -7.84
C ILE A 45 -2.47 -3.92 -8.49
N LYS A 46 -3.07 -5.07 -8.84
CA LYS A 46 -2.37 -6.14 -9.53
C LYS A 46 -1.88 -5.75 -10.93
N ASP A 47 -2.69 -5.03 -11.70
CA ASP A 47 -2.33 -4.53 -13.04
C ASP A 47 -1.18 -3.52 -13.02
N CYS A 48 -0.90 -2.92 -11.85
CA CYS A 48 0.23 -2.02 -11.58
C CYS A 48 1.39 -2.77 -10.91
N HIS A 49 1.42 -4.10 -11.00
CA HIS A 49 2.48 -4.97 -10.49
C HIS A 49 2.75 -4.83 -8.98
N ILE A 50 1.73 -4.42 -8.22
CA ILE A 50 1.76 -4.40 -6.76
C ILE A 50 1.25 -5.74 -6.23
N GLU A 51 2.06 -6.38 -5.41
CA GLU A 51 1.85 -7.72 -4.85
C GLU A 51 2.16 -7.73 -3.35
N ASN A 52 1.71 -8.77 -2.65
CA ASN A 52 1.92 -8.92 -1.20
C ASN A 52 1.54 -7.67 -0.37
N TYR A 53 0.53 -6.91 -0.83
CA TYR A 53 0.13 -5.65 -0.23
C TYR A 53 -0.65 -5.85 1.08
N SER A 54 -0.09 -5.35 2.17
CA SER A 54 -0.68 -5.36 3.51
C SER A 54 -0.76 -3.95 4.09
N ILE A 55 -1.81 -3.68 4.86
CA ILE A 55 -1.93 -2.48 5.69
C ILE A 55 -2.16 -2.90 7.14
N TYR A 56 -1.21 -2.60 8.01
CA TYR A 56 -1.26 -2.88 9.44
C TYR A 56 -1.78 -1.66 10.19
N LEU A 57 -2.47 -1.89 11.30
CA LEU A 57 -2.96 -0.87 12.21
C LEU A 57 -2.29 -1.05 13.56
N GLN A 58 -1.73 0.03 14.12
CA GLN A 58 -1.24 0.05 15.49
C GLN A 58 -1.72 1.31 16.21
N LYS A 59 -1.99 1.18 17.51
CA LYS A 59 -2.19 2.34 18.39
C LYS A 59 -0.88 2.65 19.11
N ILE A 60 -0.43 3.89 19.04
CA ILE A 60 0.75 4.38 19.76
C ILE A 60 0.28 5.56 20.60
N ASN A 61 0.43 5.46 21.93
CA ASN A 61 -0.19 6.37 22.89
C ASN A 61 -1.71 6.47 22.65
N ASN A 62 -2.20 7.66 22.31
CA ASN A 62 -3.61 7.92 22.05
C ASN A 62 -3.96 7.95 20.55
N ASP A 63 -2.98 7.81 19.67
CA ASP A 63 -3.15 7.97 18.23
C ASP A 63 -3.08 6.63 17.50
N TYR A 64 -3.76 6.55 16.36
CA TYR A 64 -3.76 5.37 15.49
C TYR A 64 -2.90 5.62 14.27
N TYR A 65 -2.14 4.59 13.87
CA TYR A 65 -1.24 4.62 12.73
C TYR A 65 -1.51 3.42 11.82
N LEU A 66 -1.41 3.68 10.53
CA LEU A 66 -1.45 2.69 9.48
C LEU A 66 -0.05 2.53 8.90
N PHE A 67 0.39 1.29 8.74
CA PHE A 67 1.66 0.93 8.10
C PHE A 67 1.35 0.10 6.87
N SER A 68 1.65 0.62 5.70
CA SER A 68 1.46 -0.08 4.43
C SER A 68 2.78 -0.74 4.01
N TYR A 69 2.71 -1.95 3.48
CA TYR A 69 3.84 -2.69 2.90
C TYR A 69 3.38 -3.37 1.62
N PHE A 70 4.12 -3.22 0.52
CA PHE A 70 3.91 -4.02 -0.67
C PHE A 70 5.22 -4.33 -1.41
N GLU A 71 5.16 -5.35 -2.26
CA GLU A 71 6.20 -5.71 -3.22
C GLU A 71 5.78 -5.27 -4.62
N TYR A 72 6.75 -4.77 -5.37
CA TYR A 72 6.56 -4.34 -6.75
C TYR A 72 7.45 -5.18 -7.67
N SER A 73 6.81 -5.83 -8.65
CA SER A 73 7.45 -6.77 -9.58
C SER A 73 7.62 -6.22 -11.01
N GLY A 74 7.09 -5.02 -11.28
CA GLY A 74 7.15 -4.37 -12.59
C GLY A 74 8.49 -3.69 -12.88
N ASP A 75 8.58 -3.06 -14.06
CA ASP A 75 9.81 -2.46 -14.56
C ASP A 75 9.79 -0.91 -14.56
N ASP A 76 8.61 -0.28 -14.58
CA ASP A 76 8.43 1.20 -14.54
C ASP A 76 7.48 1.62 -13.40
N PHE A 77 8.04 1.79 -12.20
CA PHE A 77 7.25 2.11 -11.00
C PHE A 77 6.49 3.42 -11.14
N ASP A 78 7.14 4.47 -11.64
CA ASP A 78 6.53 5.79 -11.81
C ASP A 78 5.40 5.74 -12.84
N GLY A 79 5.59 5.00 -13.93
CA GLY A 79 4.55 4.74 -14.93
C GLY A 79 3.34 4.01 -14.34
N ASP A 80 3.57 2.98 -13.55
CA ASP A 80 2.49 2.19 -12.92
C ASP A 80 1.75 2.96 -11.83
N MET A 81 2.43 3.81 -11.04
CA MET A 81 1.78 4.68 -10.07
C MET A 81 0.93 5.77 -10.76
N LYS A 82 1.40 6.32 -11.90
CA LYS A 82 0.58 7.23 -12.72
C LYS A 82 -0.64 6.53 -13.31
N LYS A 83 -0.48 5.29 -13.79
CA LYS A 83 -1.58 4.45 -14.28
C LYS A 83 -2.63 4.19 -13.19
N MET A 84 -2.20 3.90 -11.97
CA MET A 84 -3.09 3.74 -10.81
C MET A 84 -3.80 5.05 -10.47
N ALA A 85 -3.08 6.17 -10.40
CA ALA A 85 -3.66 7.46 -10.07
C ALA A 85 -4.65 7.98 -11.12
N ALA A 86 -4.51 7.57 -12.38
CA ALA A 86 -5.43 7.89 -13.47
C ALA A 86 -6.70 7.00 -13.48
N ASP A 87 -6.73 5.92 -12.71
CA ASP A 87 -7.84 4.97 -12.71
C ASP A 87 -9.08 5.52 -11.98
N PRO A 88 -10.25 5.60 -12.63
CA PRO A 88 -11.42 6.25 -12.05
C PRO A 88 -11.99 5.51 -10.83
N ASP A 89 -11.91 4.18 -10.77
CA ASP A 89 -12.38 3.42 -9.62
C ASP A 89 -11.44 3.57 -8.43
N THR A 90 -10.13 3.63 -8.68
CA THR A 90 -9.12 3.95 -7.67
C THR A 90 -9.34 5.36 -7.10
N GLN A 91 -9.59 6.36 -7.95
CA GLN A 91 -9.91 7.71 -7.48
C GLN A 91 -11.19 7.76 -6.64
N ARG A 92 -12.23 7.00 -7.01
CA ARG A 92 -13.47 6.88 -6.22
C ARG A 92 -13.22 6.20 -4.89
N TRP A 93 -12.39 5.16 -4.89
CA TRP A 93 -11.98 4.47 -3.66
C TRP A 93 -11.23 5.40 -2.71
N TRP A 94 -10.27 6.18 -3.22
CA TRP A 94 -9.55 7.16 -2.42
C TRP A 94 -10.44 8.24 -1.81
N LYS A 95 -11.52 8.64 -2.49
CA LYS A 95 -12.53 9.55 -1.90
C LYS A 95 -13.23 8.97 -0.67
N GLU A 96 -13.29 7.64 -0.52
CA GLU A 96 -13.84 6.98 0.67
C GLU A 96 -12.77 6.76 1.75
N THR A 97 -11.54 6.40 1.36
CA THR A 97 -10.48 6.04 2.30
C THR A 97 -9.68 7.23 2.83
N ASP A 98 -9.35 8.20 1.98
CA ASP A 98 -8.50 9.35 2.35
C ASP A 98 -9.11 10.19 3.48
N PRO A 99 -10.44 10.43 3.54
CA PRO A 99 -11.04 11.13 4.66
C PRO A 99 -10.88 10.41 6.01
N CYS A 100 -10.63 9.11 6.02
CA CYS A 100 -10.37 8.35 7.24
C CYS A 100 -8.95 8.59 7.79
N GLN A 101 -8.01 8.95 6.91
CA GLN A 101 -6.59 9.07 7.22
C GLN A 101 -6.24 10.46 7.75
N GLN A 102 -5.11 10.52 8.44
CA GLN A 102 -4.53 11.72 9.03
C GLN A 102 -3.04 11.76 8.64
N PRO A 103 -2.70 12.43 7.52
CA PRO A 103 -1.33 12.48 7.05
C PRO A 103 -0.38 13.07 8.11
N LEU A 104 0.84 12.55 8.17
CA LEU A 104 1.88 13.10 9.05
C LEU A 104 2.28 14.51 8.58
N PRO A 105 2.83 15.37 9.46
CA PRO A 105 3.09 16.77 9.13
C PRO A 105 3.90 16.98 7.84
N GLU A 106 4.94 16.19 7.59
CA GLU A 106 5.75 16.34 6.38
C GLU A 106 5.00 15.95 5.10
N ALA A 107 4.19 14.89 5.14
CA ALA A 107 3.36 14.46 4.01
C ALA A 107 2.23 15.47 3.76
N ALA A 108 1.57 15.94 4.82
CA ALA A 108 0.52 16.96 4.73
C ALA A 108 1.02 18.25 4.07
N ALA A 109 2.24 18.70 4.40
CA ALA A 109 2.86 19.88 3.80
C ALA A 109 3.06 19.76 2.28
N LYS A 110 3.20 18.53 1.77
CA LYS A 110 3.34 18.20 0.34
C LYS A 110 2.01 17.82 -0.32
N LYS A 111 0.89 17.86 0.42
CA LYS A 111 -0.42 17.33 -0.01
C LYS A 111 -0.38 15.83 -0.34
N GLU A 112 0.50 15.10 0.32
CA GLU A 112 0.59 13.64 0.27
C GLU A 112 -0.18 13.04 1.46
N ILE A 113 -0.68 11.81 1.30
CA ILE A 113 -1.41 11.09 2.35
C ILE A 113 -0.50 10.21 3.19
N TRP A 114 0.51 9.60 2.56
CA TRP A 114 1.40 8.62 3.16
C TRP A 114 2.85 9.13 3.15
N THR A 115 3.58 8.88 4.24
CA THR A 115 5.01 9.13 4.35
C THR A 115 5.77 7.85 3.99
N ASN A 116 6.65 7.90 2.98
CA ASN A 116 7.49 6.76 2.62
C ASN A 116 8.51 6.44 3.73
N MET A 117 8.81 5.16 3.91
CA MET A 117 9.78 4.65 4.87
C MET A 117 11.00 4.06 4.16
N GLU A 118 12.18 4.21 4.78
CA GLU A 118 13.44 3.63 4.30
C GLU A 118 13.54 2.15 4.72
N GLU A 119 13.82 1.26 3.77
CA GLU A 119 14.20 -0.11 4.09
C GLU A 119 15.67 -0.12 4.54
N VAL A 120 15.90 -0.38 5.83
CA VAL A 120 17.26 -0.42 6.41
C VAL A 120 17.81 -1.84 6.58
N PHE A 121 16.98 -2.86 6.41
CA PHE A 121 17.36 -4.27 6.55
C PHE A 121 16.37 -5.17 5.80
N HIS A 122 16.89 -6.23 5.20
CA HIS A 122 16.11 -7.31 4.59
C HIS A 122 16.89 -8.63 4.66
N THR A 123 16.17 -9.73 4.91
CA THR A 123 16.66 -11.10 4.72
C THR A 123 15.57 -11.94 4.07
N ASN A 124 15.96 -12.82 3.15
CA ASN A 124 15.07 -13.83 2.60
C ASN A 124 14.88 -14.99 3.58
#